data_AF-A0A0S3UDZ2-F1
#
_entry.id   AF-A0A0S3UDZ2-F1
#
_cell.length_a   1.000
_cell.length_b   1.000
_cell.length_c   1.000
_cell.angle_alpha   90.00
_cell.angle_beta   90.00
_cell.angle_gamma   90.00
#
_symmetry.space_group_name_H-M   'P 1'
#
loop_
_entity.id
_entity.type
_entity.pdbx_description
1 polymer ?
#
loop_
_entity_poly.entity_id
_entity_poly.type
_entity_poly.pdbx_seq_one_letter_code
_entity_poly.pdbx_strand_id
1 'polypeptide(L)'
;MFLLYFNAGSTLTSLTLYQFVILRNLIESIRLTYTLGRWRNGNYLSGAIGEMGYRKSPEQASPKFMGDRLPQPPQQFALADVPETSIPSEFVSASMKLFEQGLADPRGCKYRTIVVGTGDCWQADHGLVIVNGWVLPAEQPFAVGWNGLVYPVVGIGAVADLEADINQIVLNAQSDRDKFAGYREQMCVAEYISLSHQAFRLIKVCLLLQLGRADLAEQLWTFVDEAEEQIDQDFYWMLANQWLWTLFDRAICAHLRGDDRLVLVDLPFLLACRQSVETEARSRGINLLNRDRLDRLYYLNRVPELLADHQRRANQPKVEPALKFGLENYASRSDCIAALIHDLEEVFAPQGGQPSYPSFYCHPVIEALANQGEAALELLLQCLEQDTRLTRTVHIWRDFSPSRSVLGVHEAAYAVIVQILGMRFYDRTSSGSNLTGRGVQGRRIVAARIREYMQLGAIGKRLYKLQGKNKQTIPFNDE
;
A
#
# COMPACT_ATOMS: atom_id res chain seq x y z
N MET A 1 39.28 -18.71 -2.64
CA MET A 1 40.54 -19.49 -2.71
C MET A 1 40.64 -20.38 -1.47
N PHE A 2 39.95 -21.52 -1.49
CA PHE A 2 40.24 -22.77 -0.77
C PHE A 2 39.11 -23.74 -1.17
N LEU A 3 39.43 -24.59 -2.13
CA LEU A 3 38.54 -25.61 -2.68
C LEU A 3 39.43 -26.86 -2.80
N LEU A 4 39.38 -27.77 -1.83
CA LEU A 4 40.00 -29.09 -1.99
C LEU A 4 39.18 -30.17 -1.27
N TYR A 5 38.75 -31.12 -2.10
CA TYR A 5 38.58 -32.56 -1.86
C TYR A 5 37.74 -33.04 -0.66
N PHE A 6 36.60 -33.65 -0.98
CA PHE A 6 36.16 -34.84 -0.25
C PHE A 6 35.77 -35.94 -1.24
N ASN A 7 36.56 -37.01 -1.19
CA ASN A 7 36.36 -38.25 -1.92
C ASN A 7 35.51 -39.21 -1.06
N ALA A 8 34.80 -40.11 -1.72
CA ALA A 8 33.82 -41.01 -1.12
C ALA A 8 34.43 -42.03 -0.14
N GLY A 9 33.71 -42.30 0.96
CA GLY A 9 33.89 -43.51 1.77
C GLY A 9 34.29 -43.27 3.23
N SER A 10 33.33 -43.01 4.11
CA SER A 10 33.35 -43.47 5.51
C SER A 10 32.04 -43.13 6.22
N THR A 11 31.62 -44.08 7.04
CA THR A 11 30.38 -44.16 7.81
C THR A 11 30.22 -43.03 8.83
N LEU A 12 29.02 -42.43 8.85
CA LEU A 12 28.55 -41.48 9.88
C LEU A 12 28.54 -42.14 11.27
N THR A 13 29.55 -41.89 12.09
CA THR A 13 29.40 -41.95 13.55
C THR A 13 30.44 -41.04 14.22
N SER A 14 29.96 -40.19 15.12
CA SER A 14 30.70 -39.25 15.99
C SER A 14 31.28 -37.99 15.34
N LEU A 15 30.44 -36.95 15.23
CA LEU A 15 30.92 -35.57 15.27
C LEU A 15 31.38 -35.30 16.71
N THR A 16 32.67 -35.00 16.90
CA THR A 16 33.20 -34.64 18.22
C THR A 16 32.70 -33.24 18.63
N LEU A 17 32.63 -32.97 19.95
CA LEU A 17 32.12 -31.71 20.52
C LEU A 17 32.73 -30.46 19.86
N TYR A 18 33.97 -30.56 19.39
CA TYR A 18 34.70 -29.52 18.67
C TYR A 18 34.11 -29.19 17.29
N GLN A 19 33.66 -30.20 16.54
CA GLN A 19 33.02 -30.00 15.23
C GLN A 19 31.61 -29.41 15.37
N PHE A 20 30.91 -29.68 16.48
CA PHE A 20 29.63 -29.04 16.79
C PHE A 20 29.78 -27.54 17.11
N VAL A 21 30.85 -27.16 17.82
CA VAL A 21 31.16 -25.75 18.10
C VAL A 21 31.55 -25.00 16.82
N ILE A 22 32.32 -25.63 15.92
CA ILE A 22 32.66 -25.02 14.63
C ILE A 22 31.43 -24.90 13.74
N LEU A 23 30.56 -25.91 13.66
CA LEU A 23 29.33 -25.82 12.87
C LEU A 23 28.37 -24.75 13.43
N ARG A 24 28.24 -24.65 14.76
CA ARG A 24 27.47 -23.59 15.42
C ARG A 24 28.05 -22.21 15.14
N ASN A 25 29.36 -22.03 15.24
CA ASN A 25 30.02 -20.75 14.96
C ASN A 25 29.97 -20.39 13.47
N LEU A 26 29.96 -21.39 12.57
CA LEU A 26 29.79 -21.17 11.13
C LEU A 26 28.35 -20.79 10.79
N ILE A 27 27.35 -21.40 11.42
CA ILE A 27 25.93 -21.03 11.28
C ILE A 27 25.68 -19.63 11.85
N GLU A 28 26.26 -19.29 12.99
CA GLU A 28 26.18 -17.95 13.58
C GLU A 28 26.95 -16.91 12.76
N SER A 29 28.09 -17.26 12.15
CA SER A 29 28.83 -16.40 11.23
C SER A 29 28.08 -16.19 9.90
N ILE A 30 27.41 -17.22 9.37
CA ILE A 30 26.55 -17.10 8.19
C ILE A 30 25.31 -16.27 8.52
N ARG A 31 24.70 -16.44 9.70
CA ARG A 31 23.62 -15.57 10.20
C ARG A 31 24.08 -14.13 10.33
N LEU A 32 25.23 -13.87 10.96
CA LEU A 32 25.77 -12.51 11.08
C LEU A 32 26.07 -11.89 9.71
N THR A 33 26.63 -12.67 8.77
CA THR A 33 26.99 -12.17 7.44
C THR A 33 25.76 -11.94 6.56
N TYR A 34 24.70 -12.75 6.69
CA TYR A 34 23.40 -12.50 6.04
C TYR A 34 22.68 -11.27 6.64
N THR A 35 22.84 -11.05 7.95
CA THR A 35 22.24 -9.92 8.66
C THR A 35 23.00 -8.61 8.34
N LEU A 36 24.33 -8.65 8.26
CA LEU A 36 25.18 -7.50 7.92
C LEU A 36 25.18 -7.20 6.41
N GLY A 37 25.03 -8.22 5.56
CA GLY A 37 24.89 -8.04 4.10
C GLY A 37 23.61 -7.33 3.69
N ARG A 38 22.53 -7.45 4.47
CA ARG A 38 21.29 -6.67 4.30
C ARG A 38 21.40 -5.23 4.84
N TRP A 39 22.29 -4.98 5.80
CA TRP A 39 22.46 -3.66 6.40
C TRP A 39 23.19 -2.65 5.49
N ARG A 40 24.02 -3.13 4.55
CA ARG A 40 24.86 -2.22 3.74
C ARG A 40 24.15 -1.53 2.56
N ASN A 41 22.91 -1.90 2.23
CA ASN A 41 22.15 -1.29 1.11
C ASN A 41 20.80 -0.68 1.54
N GLY A 42 20.61 -0.38 2.82
CA GLY A 42 19.33 0.06 3.38
C GLY A 42 19.44 1.31 4.26
N ASN A 43 20.08 2.38 3.79
CA ASN A 43 20.07 3.67 4.46
C ASN A 43 18.82 4.49 4.06
N TYR A 44 17.65 3.95 4.38
CA TYR A 44 16.45 4.71 4.70
C TYR A 44 15.72 3.89 5.78
N LEU A 45 16.00 4.21 7.05
CA LEU A 45 15.10 4.01 8.20
C LEU A 45 14.41 2.65 8.39
N SER A 46 15.20 1.58 8.53
CA SER A 46 14.75 0.39 9.29
C SER A 46 15.32 0.32 10.72
N GLY A 47 16.12 1.31 11.13
CA GLY A 47 16.90 1.27 12.38
C GLY A 47 16.15 1.56 13.69
N ALA A 48 14.84 1.83 13.67
CA ALA A 48 14.05 2.03 14.90
C ALA A 48 12.62 1.46 14.85
N ILE A 49 12.24 0.77 13.76
CA ILE A 49 10.95 0.11 13.62
C ILE A 49 11.24 -1.25 12.99
N GLY A 50 11.48 -2.22 13.86
CA GLY A 50 11.86 -3.57 13.48
C GLY A 50 10.72 -4.35 12.83
N GLU A 51 11.14 -5.26 11.96
CA GLU A 51 10.47 -6.49 11.51
C GLU A 51 9.61 -6.44 10.23
N MET A 52 10.30 -6.66 9.11
CA MET A 52 9.72 -7.40 7.98
C MET A 52 9.40 -8.84 8.42
N GLY A 53 8.12 -9.23 8.36
CA GLY A 53 7.76 -10.61 8.07
C GLY A 53 7.16 -11.46 9.19
N TYR A 54 6.64 -10.88 10.26
CA TYR A 54 5.69 -11.58 11.13
C TYR A 54 4.28 -11.05 10.93
N ARG A 55 3.38 -11.94 10.50
CA ARG A 55 1.93 -11.71 10.58
C ARG A 55 1.64 -11.34 12.03
N LYS A 56 1.21 -10.10 12.29
CA LYS A 56 0.91 -9.64 13.65
C LYS A 56 -0.11 -10.60 14.28
N SER A 57 0.02 -10.84 15.58
CA SER A 57 -0.94 -11.66 16.31
C SER A 57 -2.36 -11.07 16.12
N PRO A 58 -3.44 -11.89 16.13
CA PRO A 58 -4.81 -11.39 15.96
C PRO A 58 -5.19 -10.25 16.92
N GLU A 59 -4.54 -10.20 18.09
CA GLU A 59 -4.73 -9.16 19.12
C GLU A 59 -4.21 -7.77 18.70
N GLN A 60 -3.37 -7.70 17.66
CA GLN A 60 -2.78 -6.46 17.15
C GLN A 60 -3.35 -6.04 15.79
N ALA A 61 -4.25 -6.83 15.20
CA ALA A 61 -4.88 -6.52 13.93
C ALA A 61 -5.82 -5.32 14.05
N SER A 62 -5.84 -4.46 13.04
CA SER A 62 -6.77 -3.34 13.00
C SER A 62 -8.21 -3.86 12.88
N PRO A 63 -9.14 -3.41 13.73
CA PRO A 63 -10.55 -3.75 13.56
C PRO A 63 -11.08 -3.16 12.26
N LYS A 64 -11.94 -3.91 11.57
CA LYS A 64 -12.63 -3.42 10.38
C LYS A 64 -13.65 -2.35 10.75
N PHE A 65 -13.79 -1.34 9.91
CA PHE A 65 -14.81 -0.32 10.11
C PHE A 65 -16.20 -0.91 9.92
N MET A 66 -17.07 -0.69 10.91
CA MET A 66 -18.44 -1.21 10.90
C MET A 66 -19.49 -0.16 10.57
N GLY A 67 -19.12 1.12 10.45
CA GLY A 67 -20.05 2.19 10.06
C GLY A 67 -20.27 2.27 8.55
N ASP A 68 -21.17 3.17 8.18
CA ASP A 68 -21.53 3.54 6.81
C ASP A 68 -21.07 4.96 6.43
N ARG A 69 -20.61 5.74 7.41
CA ARG A 69 -20.03 7.08 7.24
C ARG A 69 -19.07 7.44 8.36
N LEU A 70 -18.08 8.28 8.04
CA LEU A 70 -17.29 8.97 9.06
C LEU A 70 -18.03 10.23 9.51
N PRO A 71 -18.06 10.56 10.82
CA PRO A 71 -18.70 11.77 11.30
C PRO A 71 -17.92 13.02 10.86
N GLN A 72 -18.63 14.13 10.74
CA GLN A 72 -18.01 15.44 10.58
C GLN A 72 -17.56 15.98 11.95
N PRO A 73 -16.37 16.59 12.03
CA PRO A 73 -15.97 17.32 13.22
C PRO A 73 -16.92 18.48 13.56
N PRO A 74 -17.00 18.91 14.85
CA PRO A 74 -18.01 19.87 15.31
C PRO A 74 -18.02 21.22 14.61
N GLN A 75 -16.85 21.69 14.17
CA GLN A 75 -16.69 22.98 13.50
C GLN A 75 -16.32 22.84 12.03
N GLN A 76 -16.56 21.67 11.41
CA GLN A 76 -16.29 21.47 9.99
C GLN A 76 -17.03 22.52 9.16
N PHE A 77 -16.31 23.17 8.24
CA PHE A 77 -16.79 24.26 7.37
C PHE A 77 -17.25 25.54 8.08
N ALA A 78 -17.14 25.63 9.41
CA ALA A 78 -17.36 26.89 10.11
C ALA A 78 -16.25 27.87 9.76
N LEU A 79 -16.59 29.17 9.65
CA LEU A 79 -15.59 30.21 9.43
C LEU A 79 -14.53 30.15 10.53
N ALA A 80 -13.27 30.23 10.12
CA ALA A 80 -12.13 30.32 11.03
C ALA A 80 -11.73 31.76 11.20
N ASP A 81 -11.56 32.18 12.45
CA ASP A 81 -10.85 33.41 12.78
C ASP A 81 -9.37 33.05 12.84
N VAL A 82 -8.68 33.23 11.71
CA VAL A 82 -7.26 32.89 11.61
C VAL A 82 -6.48 33.94 12.40
N PRO A 83 -5.67 33.52 13.40
CA PRO A 83 -4.89 34.46 14.20
C PRO A 83 -3.88 35.22 13.34
N GLU A 84 -3.51 36.42 13.77
CA GLU A 84 -2.37 37.15 13.20
C GLU A 84 -1.10 36.29 13.29
N THR A 85 -0.36 36.20 12.19
CA THR A 85 0.81 35.33 12.07
C THR A 85 1.85 35.90 11.10
N SER A 86 3.13 35.53 11.30
CA SER A 86 4.22 35.81 10.38
C SER A 86 4.28 34.84 9.19
N ILE A 87 3.44 33.79 9.15
CA ILE A 87 3.40 32.84 8.04
C ILE A 87 2.85 33.53 6.78
N PRO A 88 3.43 33.29 5.58
CA PRO A 88 2.98 33.91 4.34
C PRO A 88 1.47 33.77 4.08
N SER A 89 0.85 34.86 3.66
CA SER A 89 -0.60 34.95 3.41
C SER A 89 -1.08 33.92 2.37
N GLU A 90 -0.21 33.56 1.43
CA GLU A 90 -0.43 32.56 0.39
C GLU A 90 -0.57 31.16 0.99
N PHE A 91 0.24 30.82 2.00
CA PHE A 91 0.13 29.56 2.72
C PHE A 91 -1.13 29.52 3.60
N VAL A 92 -1.46 30.63 4.27
CA VAL A 92 -2.70 30.75 5.05
C VAL A 92 -3.92 30.56 4.14
N SER A 93 -3.97 31.25 3.00
CA SER A 93 -5.02 31.12 1.99
C SER A 93 -5.14 29.68 1.45
N ALA A 94 -4.02 29.04 1.12
CA ALA A 94 -3.97 27.65 0.70
C ALA A 94 -4.51 26.69 1.79
N SER A 95 -4.15 26.93 3.05
CA SER A 95 -4.60 26.14 4.20
C SER A 95 -6.11 26.26 4.40
N MET A 96 -6.65 27.48 4.37
CA MET A 96 -8.10 27.70 4.49
C MET A 96 -8.86 27.03 3.36
N LYS A 97 -8.31 27.07 2.14
CA LYS A 97 -8.91 26.39 0.99
C LYS A 97 -9.05 24.88 1.21
N LEU A 98 -8.09 24.23 1.87
CA LEU A 98 -8.21 22.81 2.19
C LEU A 98 -9.33 22.49 3.19
N PHE A 99 -9.55 23.33 4.20
CA PHE A 99 -10.68 23.16 5.13
C PHE A 99 -12.03 23.34 4.43
N GLU A 100 -12.14 24.29 3.49
CA GLU A 100 -13.32 24.42 2.61
C GLU A 100 -13.56 23.15 1.78
N GLN A 101 -12.49 22.44 1.41
CA GLN A 101 -12.55 21.23 0.58
C GLN A 101 -12.72 19.93 1.36
N GLY A 102 -12.69 19.99 2.69
CA GLY A 102 -12.98 18.86 3.56
C GLY A 102 -11.80 18.29 4.36
N LEU A 103 -10.67 19.01 4.45
CA LEU A 103 -9.67 18.72 5.48
C LEU A 103 -10.35 18.76 6.85
N ALA A 104 -10.12 17.75 7.70
CA ALA A 104 -10.85 17.61 8.94
C ALA A 104 -10.48 18.71 9.94
N ASP A 105 -11.50 19.44 10.42
CA ASP A 105 -11.32 20.55 11.36
C ASP A 105 -11.22 20.04 12.83
N PRO A 106 -10.08 20.24 13.52
CA PRO A 106 -9.92 19.78 14.90
C PRO A 106 -10.64 20.65 15.96
N ARG A 107 -11.19 21.81 15.60
CA ARG A 107 -11.84 22.71 16.57
C ARG A 107 -13.09 22.07 17.18
N GLY A 108 -13.29 22.33 18.48
CA GLY A 108 -14.38 21.74 19.27
C GLY A 108 -14.14 20.28 19.68
N CYS A 109 -13.01 19.67 19.30
CA CYS A 109 -12.60 18.34 19.73
C CYS A 109 -11.62 18.39 20.92
N LYS A 110 -11.40 17.26 21.60
CA LYS A 110 -10.47 17.15 22.75
C LYS A 110 -9.17 16.47 22.35
N TYR A 111 -8.03 17.11 22.59
CA TYR A 111 -6.72 16.53 22.29
C TYR A 111 -6.33 15.44 23.29
N ARG A 112 -6.17 14.20 22.82
CA ARG A 112 -5.93 13.00 23.65
C ARG A 112 -5.03 12.01 22.95
N THR A 113 -4.42 11.13 23.74
CA THR A 113 -3.88 9.88 23.20
C THR A 113 -5.02 9.02 22.67
N ILE A 114 -4.83 8.46 21.48
CA ILE A 114 -5.79 7.60 20.77
C ILE A 114 -5.08 6.35 20.26
N VAL A 115 -5.83 5.27 20.18
CA VAL A 115 -5.42 4.01 19.55
C VAL A 115 -6.23 3.84 18.27
N VAL A 116 -5.54 3.69 17.15
CA VAL A 116 -6.16 3.65 15.81
C VAL A 116 -5.53 2.53 15.00
N GLY A 117 -6.35 1.85 14.19
CA GLY A 117 -5.86 0.87 13.24
C GLY A 117 -5.34 1.55 11.98
N THR A 118 -4.14 1.20 11.54
CA THR A 118 -3.48 1.78 10.36
C THR A 118 -3.00 0.72 9.40
N GLY A 119 -2.76 1.11 8.16
CA GLY A 119 -2.23 0.27 7.11
C GLY A 119 -0.81 0.60 6.69
N ASP A 120 -0.23 -0.32 5.93
CA ASP A 120 0.92 -0.05 5.08
C ASP A 120 0.86 -0.93 3.82
N CYS A 121 1.52 -0.46 2.77
CA CYS A 121 1.50 -1.14 1.47
C CYS A 121 2.27 -2.46 1.42
N TRP A 122 2.97 -2.85 2.50
CA TRP A 122 3.75 -4.09 2.56
C TRP A 122 2.96 -5.24 3.15
N GLN A 123 2.25 -5.00 4.25
CA GLN A 123 1.53 -6.01 5.01
C GLN A 123 0.01 -5.84 4.99
N ALA A 124 -0.50 -4.84 4.26
CA ALA A 124 -1.89 -4.37 4.28
C ALA A 124 -2.30 -3.71 5.60
N ASP A 125 -2.09 -4.42 6.70
CA ASP A 125 -2.42 -3.99 8.05
C ASP A 125 -1.13 -3.71 8.84
N HIS A 126 -0.91 -2.45 9.16
CA HIS A 126 0.12 -2.04 10.11
C HIS A 126 -0.36 -2.24 11.56
N GLY A 127 -1.62 -2.62 11.78
CA GLY A 127 -2.18 -2.87 13.09
C GLY A 127 -2.44 -1.58 13.89
N LEU A 128 -2.61 -1.77 15.20
CA LEU A 128 -2.90 -0.68 16.12
C LEU A 128 -1.66 0.18 16.39
N VAL A 129 -1.81 1.50 16.25
CA VAL A 129 -0.82 2.50 16.64
C VAL A 129 -1.37 3.42 17.72
N ILE A 130 -0.48 3.85 18.62
CA ILE A 130 -0.77 4.82 19.67
C ILE A 130 -0.23 6.17 19.21
N VAL A 131 -1.11 7.15 19.07
CA VAL A 131 -0.78 8.51 18.64
C VAL A 131 -1.61 9.51 19.44
N ASN A 132 -1.31 10.80 19.32
CA ASN A 132 -2.19 11.85 19.84
C ASN A 132 -3.03 12.43 18.69
N GLY A 133 -4.28 12.78 19.00
CA GLY A 133 -5.23 13.35 18.04
C GLY A 133 -6.42 14.00 18.73
N TRP A 134 -7.34 14.57 17.96
CA TRP A 134 -8.48 15.32 18.50
C TRP A 134 -9.75 14.49 18.48
N VAL A 135 -10.18 14.01 19.65
CA VAL A 135 -11.37 13.18 19.82
C VAL A 135 -12.64 14.02 19.66
N LEU A 136 -13.54 13.55 18.79
CA LEU A 136 -14.83 14.18 18.54
C LEU A 136 -15.76 14.01 19.76
N PRO A 137 -16.59 15.02 20.10
CA PRO A 137 -17.57 14.94 21.18
C PRO A 137 -18.85 14.17 20.77
N ALA A 138 -18.71 12.99 20.16
CA ALA A 138 -19.80 12.15 19.66
C ALA A 138 -19.95 10.85 20.47
N GLU A 139 -21.08 10.14 20.31
CA GLU A 139 -21.38 8.88 21.01
C GLU A 139 -20.40 7.75 20.66
N GLN A 140 -19.82 7.77 19.45
CA GLN A 140 -18.81 6.80 19.01
C GLN A 140 -17.41 7.45 19.01
N PRO A 141 -16.36 6.70 19.38
CA PRO A 141 -15.02 7.24 19.45
C PRO A 141 -14.46 7.40 18.03
N PHE A 142 -14.45 8.65 17.56
CA PHE A 142 -13.74 9.08 16.37
C PHE A 142 -12.75 10.19 16.75
N ALA A 143 -11.69 10.35 15.97
CA ALA A 143 -10.75 11.43 16.16
C ALA A 143 -10.25 12.00 14.83
N VAL A 144 -9.97 13.30 14.82
CA VAL A 144 -9.15 13.94 13.79
C VAL A 144 -7.69 13.55 14.03
N GLY A 145 -7.05 13.03 13.00
CA GLY A 145 -5.62 12.72 12.98
C GLY A 145 -4.76 13.89 12.53
N TRP A 146 -3.46 13.84 12.81
CA TRP A 146 -2.50 14.85 12.38
C TRP A 146 -2.31 14.98 10.86
N ASN A 147 -2.82 14.02 10.08
CA ASN A 147 -2.87 14.07 8.63
C ASN A 147 -4.15 14.72 8.09
N GLY A 148 -5.01 15.25 8.97
CA GLY A 148 -6.26 15.93 8.60
C GLY A 148 -7.38 15.00 8.16
N LEU A 149 -7.35 13.72 8.54
CA LEU A 149 -8.43 12.76 8.31
C LEU A 149 -9.15 12.39 9.61
N VAL A 150 -10.41 11.95 9.51
CA VAL A 150 -11.17 11.37 10.63
C VAL A 150 -10.94 9.86 10.70
N TYR A 151 -10.65 9.36 11.88
CA TYR A 151 -10.37 7.95 12.17
C TYR A 151 -11.39 7.35 13.13
N PRO A 152 -11.86 6.11 12.88
CA PRO A 152 -12.45 5.27 13.92
C PRO A 152 -11.39 4.99 14.99
N VAL A 153 -11.72 5.23 16.27
CA VAL A 153 -10.79 5.06 17.39
C VAL A 153 -11.11 3.79 18.15
N VAL A 154 -10.09 2.97 18.39
CA VAL A 154 -10.17 1.71 19.13
C VAL A 154 -10.10 1.96 20.64
N GLY A 155 -9.33 2.96 21.06
CA GLY A 155 -9.18 3.33 22.47
C GLY A 155 -8.82 4.79 22.65
N ILE A 156 -9.30 5.40 23.73
CA ILE A 156 -9.00 6.78 24.11
C ILE A 156 -8.23 6.75 25.42
N GLY A 157 -7.05 7.36 25.41
CA GLY A 157 -6.16 7.47 26.56
C GLY A 157 -6.30 8.80 27.30
N ALA A 158 -5.22 9.17 27.97
CA ALA A 158 -5.11 10.40 28.73
C ALA A 158 -5.22 11.65 27.86
N VAL A 159 -5.43 12.79 28.52
CA VAL A 159 -5.27 14.10 27.88
C VAL A 159 -3.81 14.22 27.43
N ALA A 160 -3.61 14.60 26.18
CA ALA A 160 -2.29 14.81 25.60
C ALA A 160 -1.93 16.30 25.65
N ASP A 161 -0.64 16.60 25.59
CA ASP A 161 -0.10 17.96 25.59
C ASP A 161 0.33 18.35 24.18
N LEU A 162 -0.44 19.25 23.57
CA LEU A 162 -0.17 19.73 22.22
C LEU A 162 1.16 20.49 22.11
N GLU A 163 1.50 21.28 23.13
CA GLU A 163 2.73 22.09 23.13
C GLU A 163 3.95 21.19 23.28
N ALA A 164 3.87 20.20 24.17
CA ALA A 164 4.93 19.20 24.32
C ALA A 164 5.19 18.44 23.00
N ASP A 165 4.13 18.04 22.30
CA ASP A 165 4.25 17.34 21.00
C ASP A 165 4.92 18.23 19.95
N ILE A 166 4.55 19.51 19.84
CA ILE A 166 5.19 20.45 18.91
C ILE A 166 6.65 20.70 19.28
N ASN A 167 6.95 20.93 20.57
CA ASN A 167 8.31 21.09 21.05
C ASN A 167 9.17 19.85 20.72
N GLN A 168 8.62 18.64 20.82
CA GLN A 168 9.33 17.43 20.46
C GLN A 168 9.64 17.34 18.96
N ILE A 169 8.71 17.77 18.08
CA ILE A 169 8.99 17.85 16.64
C ILE A 169 10.14 18.83 16.38
N VAL A 170 10.10 20.01 17.00
CA VAL A 170 11.14 21.06 16.87
C VAL A 170 12.50 20.52 17.33
N LEU A 171 12.56 19.86 18.49
CA LEU A 171 13.78 19.25 19.00
C LEU A 171 14.33 18.18 18.05
N ASN A 172 13.45 17.31 17.52
CA ASN A 172 13.85 16.30 16.55
C ASN A 172 14.42 16.94 15.28
N ALA A 173 13.77 17.99 14.77
CA ALA A 173 14.20 18.73 13.58
C ALA A 173 15.57 19.40 13.76
N GLN A 174 15.83 19.95 14.95
CA GLN A 174 17.12 20.56 15.30
C GLN A 174 18.24 19.52 15.43
N SER A 175 17.91 18.33 15.94
CA SER A 175 18.91 17.27 16.19
C SER A 175 19.42 16.56 14.94
N ASP A 176 18.62 16.51 13.87
CA ASP A 176 18.93 15.75 12.65
C ASP A 176 18.26 16.39 11.42
N ARG A 177 18.79 17.55 10.99
CA ARG A 177 18.24 18.34 9.88
C ARG A 177 18.16 17.56 8.57
N ASP A 178 19.18 16.75 8.25
CA ASP A 178 19.22 16.01 6.97
C ASP A 178 18.14 14.93 6.92
N LYS A 179 17.93 14.21 8.02
CA LYS A 179 16.82 13.24 8.12
C LYS A 179 15.46 13.94 8.07
N PHE A 180 15.36 15.12 8.67
CA PHE A 180 14.14 15.92 8.66
C PHE A 180 13.80 16.45 7.25
N ALA A 181 14.81 16.86 6.47
CA ALA A 181 14.66 17.26 5.06
C ALA A 181 14.10 16.11 4.21
N GLY A 182 14.62 14.88 4.39
CA GLY A 182 14.10 13.70 3.70
C GLY A 182 12.62 13.38 3.98
N TYR A 183 12.12 13.63 5.20
CA TYR A 183 10.69 13.49 5.53
C TYR A 183 9.81 14.62 4.98
N ARG A 184 10.41 15.81 4.86
CA ARG A 184 9.78 17.01 4.31
C ARG A 184 9.58 16.89 2.80
N GLU A 185 10.55 16.34 2.09
CA GLU A 185 10.53 16.14 0.63
C GLU A 185 9.64 14.96 0.19
N GLN A 186 9.40 14.00 1.09
CA GLN A 186 8.59 12.81 0.78
C GLN A 186 7.08 13.12 0.79
N MET A 187 6.54 13.37 -0.40
CA MET A 187 5.10 13.43 -0.63
C MET A 187 4.41 12.13 -0.17
N CYS A 188 4.95 10.98 -0.58
CA CYS A 188 4.39 9.66 -0.29
C CYS A 188 5.00 9.03 0.97
N VAL A 189 4.23 8.95 2.05
CA VAL A 189 4.58 8.20 3.26
C VAL A 189 3.45 7.26 3.64
N ALA A 190 3.77 6.21 4.39
CA ALA A 190 2.78 5.28 4.92
C ALA A 190 1.81 5.97 5.88
N GLU A 191 0.58 5.46 5.94
CA GLU A 191 -0.50 5.97 6.80
C GLU A 191 -0.04 6.25 8.25
N TYR A 192 0.61 5.29 8.92
CA TYR A 192 1.04 5.46 10.31
C TYR A 192 2.06 6.60 10.51
N ILE A 193 2.90 6.87 9.50
CA ILE A 193 3.85 7.99 9.52
C ILE A 193 3.10 9.30 9.35
N SER A 194 2.17 9.36 8.38
CA SER A 194 1.36 10.57 8.13
C SER A 194 0.55 10.98 9.36
N LEU A 195 0.05 9.99 10.12
CA LEU A 195 -0.79 10.16 11.29
C LEU A 195 -0.02 10.48 12.57
N SER A 196 1.31 10.24 12.58
CA SER A 196 2.13 10.40 13.77
C SER A 196 2.18 11.86 14.25
N HIS A 197 1.91 12.05 15.54
CA HIS A 197 2.11 13.33 16.23
C HIS A 197 3.59 13.75 16.28
N GLN A 198 4.53 12.84 16.07
CA GLN A 198 5.98 13.09 16.18
C GLN A 198 6.67 13.39 14.84
N ALA A 199 6.05 13.04 13.71
CA ALA A 199 6.62 13.28 12.38
C ALA A 199 6.28 14.68 11.87
N PHE A 200 7.22 15.41 11.29
CA PHE A 200 6.90 16.71 10.69
C PHE A 200 6.19 16.54 9.34
N ARG A 201 5.10 17.29 9.15
CA ARG A 201 4.33 17.40 7.90
C ARG A 201 3.75 18.81 7.81
N LEU A 202 3.71 19.40 6.62
CA LEU A 202 3.19 20.76 6.43
C LEU A 202 1.71 20.89 6.79
N ILE A 203 0.91 19.83 6.60
CA ILE A 203 -0.49 19.82 7.01
C ILE A 203 -0.69 20.10 8.52
N LYS A 204 0.32 19.85 9.36
CA LYS A 204 0.28 20.18 10.78
C LYS A 204 0.22 21.69 11.03
N VAL A 205 0.91 22.47 10.20
CA VAL A 205 0.86 23.93 10.26
C VAL A 205 -0.57 24.40 9.95
N CYS A 206 -1.24 23.82 8.95
CA CYS A 206 -2.64 24.10 8.64
C CYS A 206 -3.56 23.84 9.85
N LEU A 207 -3.40 22.67 10.50
CA LEU A 207 -4.20 22.29 11.68
C LEU A 207 -3.98 23.24 12.87
N LEU A 208 -2.73 23.68 13.11
CA LEU A 208 -2.41 24.61 14.18
C LEU A 208 -2.99 26.01 13.93
N LEU A 209 -2.89 26.51 12.69
CA LEU A 209 -3.55 27.76 12.28
C LEU A 209 -5.07 27.68 12.49
N GLN A 210 -5.69 26.57 12.10
CA GLN A 210 -7.12 26.33 12.30
C GLN A 210 -7.51 26.30 13.78
N LEU A 211 -6.63 25.83 14.66
CA LEU A 211 -6.83 25.82 16.11
C LEU A 211 -6.63 27.20 16.77
N GLY A 212 -6.23 28.22 16.03
CA GLY A 212 -5.87 29.52 16.59
C GLY A 212 -4.50 29.55 17.28
N ARG A 213 -3.62 28.55 17.01
CA ARG A 213 -2.28 28.42 17.60
C ARG A 213 -1.20 28.89 16.62
N ALA A 214 -1.25 30.17 16.24
CA ALA A 214 -0.22 30.80 15.40
C ALA A 214 1.19 30.61 15.98
N ASP A 215 1.31 30.73 17.30
CA ASP A 215 2.55 30.57 18.05
C ASP A 215 3.23 29.20 17.83
N LEU A 216 2.44 28.11 17.78
CA LEU A 216 2.96 26.77 17.48
C LEU A 216 3.16 26.56 15.99
N ALA A 217 2.29 27.12 15.16
CA ALA A 217 2.40 27.04 13.71
C ALA A 217 3.70 27.69 13.22
N GLU A 218 4.05 28.86 13.74
CA GLU A 218 5.28 29.60 13.42
C GLU A 218 6.54 28.86 13.84
N GLN A 219 6.51 28.16 14.98
CA GLN A 219 7.64 27.32 15.40
C GLN A 219 7.92 26.22 14.38
N LEU A 220 6.88 25.52 13.91
CA LEU A 220 7.03 24.52 12.84
C LEU A 220 7.42 25.16 11.50
N TRP A 221 6.92 26.37 11.23
CA TRP A 221 7.20 27.12 10.00
C TRP A 221 8.69 27.42 9.83
N THR A 222 9.44 27.61 10.92
CA THR A 222 10.90 27.87 10.86
C THR A 222 11.72 26.77 10.16
N PHE A 223 11.15 25.58 9.99
CA PHE A 223 11.78 24.45 9.30
C PHE A 223 11.31 24.28 7.84
N VAL A 224 10.48 25.20 7.36
CA VAL A 224 10.09 25.30 5.95
C VAL A 224 11.10 26.21 5.27
N ASP A 225 12.19 25.66 4.75
CA ASP A 225 13.13 26.44 3.91
C ASP A 225 12.41 27.06 2.71
N GLU A 226 12.67 28.34 2.49
CA GLU A 226 12.30 29.07 1.27
C GLU A 226 13.11 28.59 0.04
N ALA A 227 14.20 27.86 0.27
CA ALA A 227 15.14 27.46 -0.75
C ALA A 227 14.87 26.03 -1.24
N GLU A 228 14.03 25.91 -2.26
CA GLU A 228 14.27 24.94 -3.33
C GLU A 228 13.59 25.40 -4.63
N GLU A 229 14.41 25.95 -5.52
CA GLU A 229 14.11 26.53 -6.84
C GLU A 229 13.39 25.58 -7.84
N GLN A 230 12.82 24.45 -7.43
CA GLN A 230 12.20 23.48 -8.35
C GLN A 230 10.94 22.75 -7.86
N ILE A 231 10.23 23.26 -6.84
CA ILE A 231 8.87 22.83 -6.51
C ILE A 231 7.90 23.82 -7.17
N ASP A 232 6.86 23.34 -7.88
CA ASP A 232 5.81 24.24 -8.40
C ASP A 232 5.32 25.16 -7.27
N GLN A 233 5.53 26.47 -7.45
CA GLN A 233 5.63 27.49 -6.41
C GLN A 233 4.35 27.76 -5.59
N ASP A 234 3.32 26.91 -5.69
CA ASP A 234 2.04 27.12 -5.02
C ASP A 234 1.88 26.19 -3.80
N PHE A 235 1.82 26.79 -2.61
CA PHE A 235 1.59 26.09 -1.34
C PHE A 235 0.33 25.24 -1.34
N TYR A 236 -0.72 25.66 -2.05
CA TYR A 236 -1.94 24.89 -2.17
C TYR A 236 -1.71 23.55 -2.85
N TRP A 237 -0.96 23.51 -3.96
CA TRP A 237 -0.69 22.25 -4.65
C TRP A 237 0.07 21.27 -3.75
N MET A 238 1.10 21.74 -3.06
CA MET A 238 1.91 20.92 -2.16
C MET A 238 1.05 20.30 -1.04
N LEU A 239 0.23 21.11 -0.37
CA LEU A 239 -0.64 20.64 0.71
C LEU A 239 -1.75 19.71 0.18
N ALA A 240 -2.42 20.09 -0.91
CA ALA A 240 -3.50 19.31 -1.51
C ALA A 240 -3.02 17.93 -1.97
N ASN A 241 -1.85 17.86 -2.62
CA ASN A 241 -1.28 16.60 -3.08
C ASN A 241 -0.90 15.67 -1.90
N GLN A 242 -0.32 16.24 -0.84
CA GLN A 242 -0.02 15.50 0.39
C GLN A 242 -1.28 14.94 1.07
N TRP A 243 -2.35 15.73 1.11
CA TRP A 243 -3.63 15.32 1.68
C TRP A 243 -4.33 14.25 0.83
N LEU A 244 -4.40 14.43 -0.50
CA LEU A 244 -4.93 13.43 -1.43
C LEU A 244 -4.15 12.11 -1.37
N TRP A 245 -2.83 12.16 -1.23
CA TRP A 245 -2.02 10.96 -1.01
C TRP A 245 -2.44 10.22 0.26
N THR A 246 -2.65 10.94 1.36
CA THR A 246 -3.04 10.34 2.64
C THR A 246 -4.39 9.64 2.55
N LEU A 247 -5.38 10.28 1.91
CA LEU A 247 -6.69 9.67 1.63
C LEU A 247 -6.55 8.40 0.77
N PHE A 248 -5.73 8.48 -0.27
CA PHE A 248 -5.49 7.36 -1.17
C PHE A 248 -4.79 6.17 -0.47
N ASP A 249 -3.72 6.42 0.28
CA ASP A 249 -2.96 5.38 0.97
C ASP A 249 -3.83 4.64 1.99
N ARG A 250 -4.64 5.36 2.77
CA ARG A 250 -5.62 4.75 3.69
C ARG A 250 -6.63 3.87 2.93
N ALA A 251 -7.22 4.38 1.86
CA ALA A 251 -8.20 3.61 1.08
C ALA A 251 -7.58 2.36 0.43
N ILE A 252 -6.34 2.45 -0.05
CA ILE A 252 -5.59 1.31 -0.59
C ILE A 252 -5.32 0.28 0.51
N CYS A 253 -4.83 0.70 1.67
CA CYS A 253 -4.55 -0.24 2.75
C CYS A 253 -5.84 -0.88 3.31
N ALA A 254 -6.93 -0.12 3.41
CA ALA A 254 -8.25 -0.64 3.74
C ALA A 254 -8.71 -1.70 2.72
N HIS A 255 -8.49 -1.47 1.42
CA HIS A 255 -8.75 -2.47 0.39
C HIS A 255 -7.90 -3.73 0.58
N LEU A 256 -6.59 -3.60 0.80
CA LEU A 256 -5.66 -4.72 0.98
C LEU A 256 -6.06 -5.62 2.17
N ARG A 257 -6.51 -5.03 3.29
CA ARG A 257 -6.92 -5.79 4.49
C ARG A 257 -8.38 -6.26 4.47
N GLY A 258 -9.11 -5.99 3.38
CA GLY A 258 -10.51 -6.37 3.22
C GLY A 258 -11.48 -5.60 4.10
N ASP A 259 -11.20 -4.33 4.39
CA ASP A 259 -12.07 -3.40 5.11
C ASP A 259 -12.98 -2.63 4.13
N ASP A 260 -13.87 -3.37 3.48
CA ASP A 260 -14.69 -2.88 2.36
C ASP A 260 -15.54 -1.65 2.73
N ARG A 261 -16.03 -1.58 3.98
CA ARG A 261 -16.86 -0.46 4.43
C ARG A 261 -16.07 0.83 4.50
N LEU A 262 -14.84 0.79 5.02
CA LEU A 262 -13.99 1.98 5.03
C LEU A 262 -13.64 2.43 3.61
N VAL A 263 -13.36 1.49 2.70
CA VAL A 263 -13.09 1.80 1.29
C VAL A 263 -14.30 2.48 0.62
N LEU A 264 -15.51 1.99 0.88
CA LEU A 264 -16.75 2.56 0.35
C LEU A 264 -17.07 3.96 0.89
N VAL A 265 -16.50 4.33 2.04
CA VAL A 265 -16.58 5.70 2.56
C VAL A 265 -15.48 6.59 1.96
N ASP A 266 -14.25 6.08 1.90
CA ASP A 266 -13.08 6.87 1.51
C ASP A 266 -13.01 7.16 0.01
N LEU A 267 -13.31 6.19 -0.87
CA LEU A 267 -13.12 6.40 -2.31
C LEU A 267 -14.08 7.43 -2.92
N PRO A 268 -15.39 7.46 -2.59
CA PRO A 268 -16.26 8.53 -3.08
C PRO A 268 -15.80 9.92 -2.60
N PHE A 269 -15.36 10.01 -1.34
CA PHE A 269 -14.83 11.26 -0.80
C PHE A 269 -13.54 11.68 -1.52
N LEU A 270 -12.60 10.76 -1.73
CA LEU A 270 -11.36 10.99 -2.47
C LEU A 270 -11.62 11.47 -3.91
N LEU A 271 -12.61 10.92 -4.61
CA LEU A 271 -12.99 11.38 -5.95
C LEU A 271 -13.56 12.81 -5.94
N ALA A 272 -14.39 13.15 -4.96
CA ALA A 272 -14.90 14.51 -4.80
C ALA A 272 -13.76 15.49 -4.47
N CYS A 273 -12.85 15.12 -3.57
CA CYS A 273 -11.66 15.90 -3.25
C CYS A 273 -10.76 16.08 -4.47
N ARG A 274 -10.51 15.02 -5.26
CA ARG A 274 -9.75 15.11 -6.52
C ARG A 274 -10.35 16.17 -7.44
N GLN A 275 -11.65 16.10 -7.70
CA GLN A 275 -12.32 17.06 -8.58
C GLN A 275 -12.21 18.50 -8.07
N SER A 276 -12.41 18.70 -6.76
CA SER A 276 -12.29 20.02 -6.13
C SER A 276 -10.85 20.55 -6.21
N VAL A 277 -9.86 19.67 -5.98
CA VAL A 277 -8.45 20.01 -6.03
C VAL A 277 -8.01 20.38 -7.43
N GLU A 278 -8.41 19.63 -8.44
CA GLU A 278 -8.10 19.96 -9.84
C GLU A 278 -8.74 21.28 -10.28
N THR A 279 -9.95 21.59 -9.83
CA THR A 279 -10.62 22.87 -10.12
C THR A 279 -9.83 24.05 -9.56
N GLU A 280 -9.44 23.96 -8.28
CA GLU A 280 -8.65 25.02 -7.64
C GLU A 280 -7.21 25.09 -8.17
N ALA A 281 -6.61 23.96 -8.52
CA ALA A 281 -5.30 23.96 -9.15
C ALA A 281 -5.34 24.72 -10.50
N ARG A 282 -6.38 24.49 -11.32
CA ARG A 282 -6.59 25.21 -12.57
C ARG A 282 -6.85 26.71 -12.34
N SER A 283 -7.63 27.08 -11.32
CA SER A 283 -7.92 28.50 -11.01
C SER A 283 -6.65 29.26 -10.61
N ARG A 284 -5.69 28.57 -9.97
CA ARG A 284 -4.36 29.09 -9.60
C ARG A 284 -3.32 29.02 -10.72
N GLY A 285 -3.67 28.49 -11.89
CA GLY A 285 -2.74 28.35 -13.03
C GLY A 285 -1.71 27.21 -12.86
N ILE A 286 -1.95 26.27 -11.94
CA ILE A 286 -1.07 25.10 -11.75
C ILE A 286 -1.23 24.14 -12.93
N ASN A 287 -0.10 23.74 -13.53
CA ASN A 287 -0.11 22.71 -14.57
C ASN A 287 -0.31 21.33 -13.93
N LEU A 288 -1.41 20.66 -14.27
CA LEU A 288 -1.71 19.31 -13.77
C LEU A 288 -0.95 18.19 -14.48
N LEU A 289 -0.12 18.52 -15.47
CA LEU A 289 0.79 17.60 -16.13
C LEU A 289 2.21 17.74 -15.54
N ASN A 290 2.89 16.62 -15.33
CA ASN A 290 4.28 16.60 -14.94
C ASN A 290 5.20 16.88 -16.16
N ARG A 291 6.52 16.90 -15.97
CA ARG A 291 7.50 17.16 -17.05
C ARG A 291 7.37 16.17 -18.22
N ASP A 292 6.95 14.94 -17.95
CA ASP A 292 6.72 13.88 -18.93
C ASP A 292 5.31 13.90 -19.54
N ARG A 293 4.54 14.98 -19.30
CA ARG A 293 3.15 15.15 -19.73
C ARG A 293 2.18 14.11 -19.17
N LEU A 294 2.53 13.44 -18.08
CA LEU A 294 1.64 12.57 -17.34
C LEU A 294 0.84 13.39 -16.32
N ASP A 295 -0.41 13.00 -16.09
CA ASP A 295 -1.22 13.52 -15.00
C ASP A 295 -0.46 13.45 -13.66
N ARG A 296 -0.31 14.56 -12.95
CA ARG A 296 0.38 14.61 -11.65
C ARG A 296 -0.37 13.83 -10.57
N LEU A 297 -1.67 13.61 -10.75
CA LEU A 297 -2.52 12.76 -9.91
C LEU A 297 -2.74 11.37 -10.54
N TYR A 298 -1.84 10.89 -11.42
CA TYR A 298 -2.02 9.62 -12.13
C TYR A 298 -2.32 8.42 -11.23
N TYR A 299 -1.84 8.44 -9.98
CA TYR A 299 -2.09 7.38 -9.00
C TYR A 299 -3.57 7.26 -8.62
N LEU A 300 -4.36 8.32 -8.84
CA LEU A 300 -5.81 8.34 -8.64
C LEU A 300 -6.60 7.83 -9.85
N ASN A 301 -5.97 7.56 -11.00
CA ASN A 301 -6.69 7.22 -12.25
C ASN A 301 -7.44 5.90 -12.17
N ARG A 302 -7.04 5.00 -11.27
CA ARG A 302 -7.68 3.68 -11.08
C ARG A 302 -8.67 3.67 -9.91
N VAL A 303 -8.84 4.77 -9.20
CA VAL A 303 -9.82 4.88 -8.09
C VAL A 303 -11.26 4.58 -8.54
N PRO A 304 -11.75 5.05 -9.71
CA PRO A 304 -13.10 4.71 -10.16
C PRO A 304 -13.33 3.20 -10.34
N GLU A 305 -12.33 2.49 -10.86
CA GLU A 305 -12.41 1.04 -11.04
C GLU A 305 -12.41 0.29 -9.70
N LEU A 306 -11.58 0.75 -8.75
CA LEU A 306 -11.56 0.20 -7.39
C LEU A 306 -12.90 0.43 -6.68
N LEU A 307 -13.49 1.63 -6.81
CA LEU A 307 -14.81 1.92 -6.24
C LEU A 307 -15.89 1.01 -6.85
N ALA A 308 -15.91 0.84 -8.17
CA ALA A 308 -16.84 -0.05 -8.83
C ALA A 308 -16.71 -1.52 -8.37
N ASP A 309 -15.48 -1.99 -8.16
CA ASP A 309 -15.23 -3.34 -7.62
C ASP A 309 -15.77 -3.51 -6.20
N HIS A 310 -15.59 -2.52 -5.32
CA HIS A 310 -16.13 -2.56 -3.95
C HIS A 310 -17.65 -2.43 -3.91
N GLN A 311 -18.26 -1.62 -4.78
CA GLN A 311 -19.71 -1.55 -4.92
C GLN A 311 -20.29 -2.90 -5.37
N ARG A 312 -19.63 -3.58 -6.31
CA ARG A 312 -19.97 -4.96 -6.69
C ARG A 312 -19.90 -5.90 -5.48
N ARG A 313 -18.79 -5.91 -4.73
CA ARG A 313 -18.63 -6.78 -3.55
C ARG A 313 -19.68 -6.54 -2.46
N ALA A 314 -20.11 -5.29 -2.29
CA ALA A 314 -21.16 -4.93 -1.34
C ALA A 314 -22.54 -5.46 -1.76
N ASN A 315 -22.81 -5.51 -3.06
CA ASN A 315 -24.08 -5.98 -3.62
C ASN A 315 -24.15 -7.49 -3.86
N GLN A 316 -23.02 -8.19 -3.74
CA GLN A 316 -22.98 -9.65 -3.88
C GLN A 316 -23.32 -10.34 -2.55
N PRO A 317 -24.04 -11.48 -2.59
CA PRO A 317 -24.22 -12.32 -1.42
C PRO A 317 -22.88 -12.71 -0.82
N LYS A 318 -22.76 -12.63 0.51
CA LYS A 318 -21.57 -13.15 1.19
C LYS A 318 -21.59 -14.66 1.10
N VAL A 319 -20.66 -15.21 0.32
CA VAL A 319 -20.45 -16.66 0.19
C VAL A 319 -19.33 -17.06 1.15
N GLU A 320 -19.46 -18.23 1.77
CA GLU A 320 -18.38 -18.80 2.56
C GLU A 320 -17.20 -19.20 1.64
N PRO A 321 -15.94 -18.81 1.96
CA PRO A 321 -14.79 -19.19 1.14
C PRO A 321 -14.69 -20.71 0.96
N ALA A 322 -14.31 -21.16 -0.23
CA ALA A 322 -14.31 -22.56 -0.64
C ALA A 322 -13.47 -23.46 0.27
N LEU A 323 -12.31 -22.97 0.72
CA LEU A 323 -11.46 -23.72 1.66
C LEU A 323 -12.08 -23.87 3.05
N LYS A 324 -12.93 -22.92 3.46
CA LYS A 324 -13.65 -23.00 4.73
C LYS A 324 -14.89 -23.87 4.61
N PHE A 325 -15.57 -23.81 3.47
CA PHE A 325 -16.72 -24.67 3.17
C PHE A 325 -16.34 -26.14 3.05
N GLY A 326 -15.10 -26.46 2.65
CA GLY A 326 -14.61 -27.81 2.42
C GLY A 326 -14.76 -28.22 0.96
N LEU A 327 -13.65 -28.59 0.31
CA LEU A 327 -13.62 -28.84 -1.14
C LEU A 327 -14.38 -30.09 -1.55
N GLU A 328 -14.53 -31.05 -0.63
CA GLU A 328 -15.29 -32.28 -0.76
C GLU A 328 -16.82 -32.07 -0.74
N ASN A 329 -17.28 -30.91 -0.26
CA ASN A 329 -18.71 -30.60 -0.13
C ASN A 329 -19.32 -30.06 -1.43
N TYR A 330 -18.51 -29.86 -2.47
CA TYR A 330 -19.00 -29.46 -3.79
C TYR A 330 -19.55 -30.65 -4.57
N ALA A 331 -20.70 -30.46 -5.21
CA ALA A 331 -21.38 -31.50 -5.99
C ALA A 331 -20.55 -31.98 -7.19
N SER A 332 -19.71 -31.11 -7.75
CA SER A 332 -18.79 -31.47 -8.83
C SER A 332 -17.43 -30.80 -8.66
N ARG A 333 -16.42 -31.38 -9.30
CA ARG A 333 -15.08 -30.78 -9.39
C ARG A 333 -15.10 -29.42 -10.09
N SER A 334 -15.98 -29.24 -11.08
CA SER A 334 -16.12 -27.97 -11.79
C SER A 334 -16.64 -26.87 -10.86
N ASP A 335 -17.61 -27.18 -10.00
CA ASP A 335 -18.15 -26.24 -9.02
C ASP A 335 -17.10 -25.85 -7.98
N CYS A 336 -16.31 -26.82 -7.52
CA CYS A 336 -15.16 -26.59 -6.64
C CYS A 336 -14.13 -25.64 -7.27
N ILE A 337 -13.74 -25.86 -8.52
CA ILE A 337 -12.81 -24.99 -9.25
C ILE A 337 -13.41 -23.59 -9.42
N ALA A 338 -14.70 -23.49 -9.78
CA ALA A 338 -15.36 -22.20 -9.95
C ALA A 338 -15.42 -21.40 -8.64
N ALA A 339 -15.69 -22.05 -7.50
CA ALA A 339 -15.68 -21.41 -6.19
C ALA A 339 -14.27 -20.96 -5.77
N LEU A 340 -13.23 -21.76 -6.05
CA LEU A 340 -11.85 -21.34 -5.80
C LEU A 340 -11.41 -20.16 -6.70
N ILE A 341 -11.85 -20.12 -7.97
CA ILE A 341 -11.63 -18.97 -8.87
C ILE A 341 -12.40 -17.75 -8.37
N HIS A 342 -13.59 -17.95 -7.82
CA HIS A 342 -14.35 -16.88 -7.18
C HIS A 342 -13.52 -16.26 -6.03
N ASP A 343 -12.95 -17.08 -5.16
CA ASP A 343 -12.15 -16.65 -4.00
C ASP A 343 -10.83 -15.94 -4.35
N LEU A 344 -10.38 -15.98 -5.61
CA LEU A 344 -9.19 -15.23 -6.04
C LEU A 344 -9.32 -13.72 -5.79
N GLU A 345 -10.53 -13.18 -5.74
CA GLU A 345 -10.75 -11.76 -5.45
C GLU A 345 -10.39 -11.35 -4.02
N GLU A 346 -10.28 -12.31 -3.11
CA GLU A 346 -9.87 -12.10 -1.71
C GLU A 346 -8.37 -12.41 -1.47
N VAL A 347 -7.62 -12.77 -2.52
CA VAL A 347 -6.20 -13.08 -2.42
C VAL A 347 -5.38 -11.82 -2.14
N PHE A 348 -4.68 -11.83 -1.00
CA PHE A 348 -3.62 -10.87 -0.68
C PHE A 348 -2.25 -11.56 -0.77
N ALA A 349 -1.36 -11.02 -1.59
CA ALA A 349 0.03 -11.46 -1.72
C ALA A 349 0.96 -10.27 -1.45
N PRO A 350 1.72 -10.25 -0.34
CA PRO A 350 2.63 -9.15 -0.06
C PRO A 350 3.79 -9.12 -1.05
N GLN A 351 4.29 -7.92 -1.34
CA GLN A 351 5.51 -7.74 -2.12
C GLN A 351 6.74 -7.88 -1.22
N GLY A 352 7.67 -8.78 -1.56
CA GLY A 352 8.83 -9.11 -0.71
C GLY A 352 10.02 -8.14 -0.75
N GLY A 353 9.96 -7.06 -1.53
CA GLY A 353 11.04 -6.07 -1.64
C GLY A 353 10.85 -5.06 -2.78
N GLN A 354 11.80 -4.15 -2.96
CA GLN A 354 11.79 -3.15 -4.04
C GLN A 354 13.15 -3.10 -4.78
N PRO A 355 13.17 -3.19 -6.12
CA PRO A 355 12.05 -3.51 -6.99
C PRO A 355 11.73 -5.02 -6.95
N SER A 356 10.46 -5.39 -6.79
CA SER A 356 10.01 -6.79 -6.88
C SER A 356 8.54 -6.83 -7.29
N TYR A 357 7.96 -8.02 -7.39
CA TYR A 357 6.54 -8.22 -7.67
C TYR A 357 5.88 -9.12 -6.60
N PRO A 358 4.58 -8.92 -6.29
CA PRO A 358 3.82 -9.83 -5.42
C PRO A 358 3.93 -11.31 -5.80
N SER A 359 4.14 -12.18 -4.82
CA SER A 359 4.24 -13.62 -5.04
C SER A 359 2.98 -14.33 -4.58
N PHE A 360 2.18 -14.82 -5.53
CA PHE A 360 0.93 -15.53 -5.24
C PHE A 360 1.11 -17.00 -4.81
N TYR A 361 2.27 -17.60 -5.10
CA TYR A 361 2.49 -19.05 -5.02
C TYR A 361 2.27 -19.68 -3.64
N CYS A 362 2.36 -18.91 -2.56
CA CYS A 362 2.20 -19.40 -1.19
C CYS A 362 0.78 -19.20 -0.63
N HIS A 363 -0.15 -18.67 -1.43
CA HIS A 363 -1.52 -18.43 -0.95
C HIS A 363 -2.35 -19.73 -0.99
N PRO A 364 -3.07 -20.11 0.08
CA PRO A 364 -3.80 -21.39 0.13
C PRO A 364 -4.79 -21.62 -1.01
N VAL A 365 -5.50 -20.59 -1.45
CA VAL A 365 -6.44 -20.67 -2.60
C VAL A 365 -5.69 -20.98 -3.91
N ILE A 366 -4.49 -20.41 -4.08
CA ILE A 366 -3.66 -20.63 -5.27
C ILE A 366 -3.14 -22.06 -5.29
N GLU A 367 -2.66 -22.56 -4.14
CA GLU A 367 -2.22 -23.95 -3.99
C GLU A 367 -3.37 -24.93 -4.24
N ALA A 368 -4.54 -24.69 -3.65
CA ALA A 368 -5.71 -25.52 -3.85
C ALA A 368 -6.17 -25.57 -5.31
N LEU A 369 -6.15 -24.43 -6.02
CA LEU A 369 -6.41 -24.37 -7.46
C LEU A 369 -5.35 -25.12 -8.27
N ALA A 370 -4.07 -24.95 -7.94
CA ALA A 370 -2.99 -25.65 -8.64
C ALA A 370 -3.10 -27.18 -8.47
N ASN A 371 -3.55 -27.64 -7.29
CA ASN A 371 -3.82 -29.05 -7.01
C ASN A 371 -5.00 -29.62 -7.82
N GLN A 372 -5.85 -28.76 -8.40
CA GLN A 372 -6.86 -29.19 -9.38
C GLN A 372 -6.24 -29.55 -10.74
N GLY A 373 -4.97 -29.22 -11.00
CA GLY A 373 -4.22 -29.65 -12.18
C GLY A 373 -4.87 -29.23 -13.51
N GLU A 374 -4.70 -30.04 -14.55
CA GLU A 374 -5.16 -29.70 -15.91
C GLU A 374 -6.67 -29.45 -16.01
N ALA A 375 -7.48 -30.04 -15.11
CA ALA A 375 -8.93 -29.84 -15.10
C ALA A 375 -9.34 -28.38 -14.84
N ALA A 376 -8.49 -27.57 -14.22
CA ALA A 376 -8.78 -26.16 -13.95
C ALA A 376 -8.38 -25.22 -15.11
N LEU A 377 -7.57 -25.68 -16.08
CA LEU A 377 -6.92 -24.80 -17.05
C LEU A 377 -7.91 -23.98 -17.88
N GLU A 378 -9.01 -24.57 -18.35
CA GLU A 378 -9.92 -23.81 -19.23
C GLU A 378 -10.72 -22.76 -18.48
N LEU A 379 -11.15 -23.03 -17.24
CA LEU A 379 -11.79 -22.02 -16.39
C LEU A 379 -10.80 -20.91 -15.99
N LEU A 380 -9.54 -21.25 -15.72
CA LEU A 380 -8.50 -20.26 -15.45
C LEU A 380 -8.17 -19.41 -16.68
N LEU A 381 -8.22 -19.98 -17.88
CA LEU A 381 -8.03 -19.24 -19.14
C LEU A 381 -9.19 -18.27 -19.40
N GLN A 382 -10.43 -18.70 -19.16
CA GLN A 382 -11.60 -17.82 -19.21
C GLN A 382 -11.45 -16.64 -18.23
N CYS A 383 -11.02 -16.95 -17.00
CA CYS A 383 -10.73 -15.95 -15.97
C CYS A 383 -9.63 -14.98 -16.42
N LEU A 384 -8.52 -15.49 -16.97
CA LEU A 384 -7.43 -14.68 -17.50
C LEU A 384 -7.92 -13.70 -18.58
N GLU A 385 -8.79 -14.14 -19.48
CA GLU A 385 -9.26 -13.36 -20.63
C GLU A 385 -10.31 -12.30 -20.28
N GLN A 386 -11.21 -12.62 -19.35
CA GLN A 386 -12.48 -11.89 -19.19
C GLN A 386 -12.68 -11.31 -17.80
N ASP A 387 -12.04 -11.86 -16.76
CA ASP A 387 -12.30 -11.43 -15.38
C ASP A 387 -11.78 -10.00 -15.17
N THR A 388 -12.64 -9.13 -14.65
CA THR A 388 -12.38 -7.73 -14.35
C THR A 388 -12.29 -7.45 -12.85
N ARG A 389 -12.57 -8.46 -12.01
CA ARG A 389 -12.51 -8.33 -10.55
C ARG A 389 -11.08 -8.08 -10.11
N LEU A 390 -10.95 -7.37 -9.00
CA LEU A 390 -9.67 -7.10 -8.37
C LEU A 390 -9.32 -8.16 -7.32
N THR A 391 -8.04 -8.41 -7.10
CA THR A 391 -7.56 -9.12 -5.90
C THR A 391 -7.47 -8.14 -4.73
N ARG A 392 -7.06 -8.61 -3.55
CA ARG A 392 -6.64 -7.75 -2.42
C ARG A 392 -5.17 -7.36 -2.51
N THR A 393 -4.53 -7.48 -3.66
CA THR A 393 -3.08 -7.32 -3.82
C THR A 393 -2.75 -6.06 -4.60
N VAL A 394 -1.71 -5.33 -4.15
CA VAL A 394 -1.15 -4.18 -4.86
C VAL A 394 0.31 -4.44 -5.20
N HIS A 395 0.70 -4.12 -6.44
CA HIS A 395 2.09 -3.97 -6.83
C HIS A 395 2.55 -2.54 -6.55
N ILE A 396 3.73 -2.40 -5.93
CA ILE A 396 4.35 -1.11 -5.61
C ILE A 396 5.71 -0.99 -6.29
N TRP A 397 6.01 0.18 -6.86
CA TRP A 397 7.35 0.45 -7.40
C TRP A 397 8.34 0.80 -6.28
N ARG A 398 8.06 1.90 -5.60
CA ARG A 398 8.72 2.34 -4.36
C ARG A 398 7.62 2.73 -3.37
N ASP A 399 7.86 2.48 -2.09
CA ASP A 399 6.98 2.91 -1.01
C ASP A 399 6.89 4.43 -0.93
N PHE A 400 8.00 5.13 -1.18
CA PHE A 400 8.06 6.59 -1.32
C PHE A 400 7.63 7.13 -2.70
N SER A 401 7.04 6.30 -3.57
CA SER A 401 6.46 6.71 -4.86
C SER A 401 4.94 6.54 -4.82
N PRO A 402 4.16 7.37 -5.53
CA PRO A 402 2.70 7.25 -5.50
C PRO A 402 2.16 6.06 -6.32
N SER A 403 3.02 5.37 -7.06
CA SER A 403 2.63 4.23 -7.89
C SER A 403 2.11 3.07 -7.03
N ARG A 404 0.80 2.80 -7.13
CA ARG A 404 0.09 1.65 -6.58
C ARG A 404 -0.78 1.04 -7.67
N SER A 405 -0.51 -0.21 -8.04
CA SER A 405 -1.32 -0.95 -9.02
C SER A 405 -2.06 -2.08 -8.34
N VAL A 406 -3.38 -1.93 -8.12
CA VAL A 406 -4.24 -3.02 -7.65
C VAL A 406 -4.28 -4.10 -8.74
N LEU A 407 -3.91 -5.32 -8.39
CA LEU A 407 -3.79 -6.43 -9.32
C LEU A 407 -5.14 -7.10 -9.53
N GLY A 408 -5.49 -7.38 -10.80
CA GLY A 408 -6.72 -8.09 -11.12
C GLY A 408 -6.65 -9.59 -10.80
N VAL A 409 -7.82 -10.23 -10.64
CA VAL A 409 -7.94 -11.67 -10.39
C VAL A 409 -7.23 -12.52 -11.46
N HIS A 410 -7.19 -12.02 -12.70
CA HIS A 410 -6.47 -12.64 -13.80
C HIS A 410 -4.95 -12.77 -13.56
N GLU A 411 -4.33 -11.93 -12.73
CA GLU A 411 -2.91 -12.07 -12.33
C GLU A 411 -2.71 -13.32 -11.47
N ALA A 412 -3.61 -13.53 -10.52
CA ALA A 412 -3.62 -14.69 -9.64
C ALA A 412 -3.94 -15.97 -10.43
N ALA A 413 -4.92 -15.92 -11.34
CA ALA A 413 -5.23 -17.02 -12.25
C ALA A 413 -4.03 -17.40 -13.14
N TYR A 414 -3.32 -16.41 -13.69
CA TYR A 414 -2.10 -16.67 -14.46
C TYR A 414 -1.02 -17.35 -13.61
N ALA A 415 -0.84 -16.95 -12.35
CA ALA A 415 0.11 -17.60 -11.45
C ALA A 415 -0.22 -19.09 -11.25
N VAL A 416 -1.51 -19.43 -11.09
CA VAL A 416 -1.98 -20.82 -11.03
C VAL A 416 -1.67 -21.58 -12.33
N ILE A 417 -1.98 -21.00 -13.49
CA ILE A 417 -1.69 -21.62 -14.81
C ILE A 417 -0.19 -21.93 -14.95
N VAL A 418 0.67 -20.98 -14.56
CA VAL A 418 2.14 -21.16 -14.58
C VAL A 418 2.57 -22.30 -13.66
N GLN A 419 1.93 -22.44 -12.49
CA GLN A 419 2.23 -23.52 -11.54
C GLN A 419 1.79 -24.89 -12.08
N ILE A 420 0.62 -24.99 -12.71
CA ILE A 420 0.13 -26.24 -13.33
C ILE A 420 1.02 -26.67 -14.50
N LEU A 421 1.36 -25.73 -15.41
CA LEU A 421 2.11 -26.05 -16.64
C LEU A 421 3.64 -26.07 -16.44
N GLY A 422 4.12 -25.54 -15.32
CA GLY A 422 5.55 -25.43 -15.00
C GLY A 422 6.32 -24.56 -15.97
N MET A 423 5.70 -23.52 -16.53
CA MET A 423 6.32 -22.59 -17.48
C MET A 423 5.58 -21.26 -17.58
N ARG A 424 6.30 -20.23 -18.01
CA ARG A 424 5.79 -18.88 -18.24
C ARG A 424 5.49 -18.66 -19.72
N PHE A 425 4.46 -17.86 -20.00
CA PHE A 425 4.00 -17.52 -21.36
C PHE A 425 4.10 -16.01 -21.67
N TYR A 426 4.58 -15.26 -20.69
CA TYR A 426 4.78 -13.83 -20.72
C TYR A 426 5.97 -13.49 -19.82
N ASP A 427 6.91 -12.72 -20.38
CA ASP A 427 8.05 -12.17 -19.67
C ASP A 427 7.81 -10.73 -19.26
N ARG A 428 8.13 -10.45 -18.00
CA ARG A 428 8.09 -9.10 -17.46
C ARG A 428 9.32 -8.36 -17.97
N THR A 429 9.13 -7.38 -18.84
CA THR A 429 10.22 -6.55 -19.34
C THR A 429 10.72 -5.55 -18.29
N SER A 430 9.93 -5.30 -17.26
CA SER A 430 10.25 -4.51 -16.07
C SER A 430 9.37 -4.95 -14.89
N SER A 431 9.67 -4.50 -13.67
CA SER A 431 8.80 -4.69 -12.50
C SER A 431 7.40 -4.12 -12.70
N GLY A 432 7.26 -3.00 -13.41
CA GLY A 432 5.98 -2.39 -13.77
C GLY A 432 5.21 -3.15 -14.85
N SER A 433 5.84 -4.09 -15.54
CA SER A 433 5.18 -4.93 -16.53
C SER A 433 4.31 -5.98 -15.82
N ASN A 434 2.99 -5.85 -15.97
CA ASN A 434 2.00 -6.78 -15.43
C ASN A 434 0.82 -6.94 -16.41
N LEU A 435 0.00 -7.98 -16.22
CA LEU A 435 -1.16 -8.25 -17.08
C LEU A 435 -2.27 -7.22 -16.90
N THR A 436 -2.36 -6.62 -15.71
CA THR A 436 -3.30 -5.54 -15.38
C THR A 436 -3.07 -4.34 -16.32
N GLY A 437 -1.83 -3.89 -16.48
CA GLY A 437 -1.45 -2.78 -17.36
C GLY A 437 -1.50 -3.11 -18.85
N ARG A 438 -1.50 -4.39 -19.23
CA ARG A 438 -1.64 -4.83 -20.64
C ARG A 438 -3.09 -4.84 -21.14
N GLY A 439 -4.05 -4.72 -20.23
CA GLY A 439 -5.48 -4.73 -20.56
C GLY A 439 -5.98 -6.05 -21.15
N VAL A 440 -7.25 -6.05 -21.58
CA VAL A 440 -7.95 -7.25 -22.05
C VAL A 440 -7.27 -7.89 -23.27
N GLN A 441 -6.80 -7.09 -24.23
CA GLN A 441 -6.18 -7.62 -25.45
C GLN A 441 -4.85 -8.33 -25.16
N GLY A 442 -4.01 -7.73 -24.32
CA GLY A 442 -2.77 -8.39 -23.91
C GLY A 442 -3.00 -9.70 -23.19
N ARG A 443 -4.05 -9.78 -22.34
CA ARG A 443 -4.45 -11.02 -21.66
C ARG A 443 -4.91 -12.10 -22.63
N ARG A 444 -5.72 -11.75 -23.64
CA ARG A 444 -6.17 -12.68 -24.70
C ARG A 444 -5.00 -13.24 -25.52
N ILE A 445 -4.00 -12.41 -25.83
CA ILE A 445 -2.79 -12.88 -26.52
C ILE A 445 -2.04 -13.92 -25.67
N VAL A 446 -1.91 -13.69 -24.37
CA VAL A 446 -1.27 -14.66 -23.45
C VAL A 446 -2.09 -15.95 -23.37
N ALA A 447 -3.42 -15.86 -23.22
CA ALA A 447 -4.30 -17.02 -23.18
C ALA A 447 -4.24 -17.84 -24.48
N ALA A 448 -4.21 -17.20 -25.65
CA ALA A 448 -4.08 -17.87 -26.95
C ALA A 448 -2.78 -18.69 -27.05
N ARG A 449 -1.65 -18.13 -26.59
CA ARG A 449 -0.36 -18.83 -26.53
C ARG A 449 -0.38 -20.04 -25.61
N ILE A 450 -1.09 -19.94 -24.47
CA ILE A 450 -1.25 -21.07 -23.55
C ILE A 450 -2.06 -22.18 -24.22
N ARG A 451 -3.17 -21.86 -24.90
CA ARG A 451 -3.97 -22.86 -25.63
C ARG A 451 -3.17 -23.53 -26.75
N GLU A 452 -2.39 -22.77 -27.52
CA GLU A 452 -1.48 -23.32 -28.53
C GLU A 452 -0.50 -24.32 -27.90
N TYR A 453 0.12 -23.96 -26.77
CA TYR A 453 1.02 -24.86 -26.05
C TYR A 453 0.33 -26.14 -25.56
N MET A 454 -0.90 -26.04 -25.07
CA MET A 454 -1.66 -27.20 -24.57
C MET A 454 -1.95 -28.22 -25.68
N GLN A 455 -2.09 -27.78 -26.93
CA GLN A 455 -2.31 -28.64 -28.10
C GLN A 455 -1.04 -29.36 -28.59
N LEU A 456 0.15 -28.93 -28.15
CA LEU A 456 1.41 -29.56 -28.56
C LEU A 456 1.55 -30.96 -27.95
N GLY A 457 2.04 -31.91 -28.76
CA GLY A 457 2.53 -33.19 -28.28
C GLY A 457 3.78 -33.05 -27.39
N ALA A 458 4.19 -34.11 -26.70
CA ALA A 458 5.31 -34.09 -25.74
C ALA A 458 6.62 -33.50 -26.32
N ILE A 459 6.96 -33.84 -27.57
CA ILE A 459 8.13 -33.30 -28.27
C ILE A 459 7.96 -31.80 -28.52
N GLY A 460 6.78 -31.37 -28.99
CA GLY A 460 6.46 -29.96 -29.22
C GLY A 460 6.56 -29.15 -27.93
N LYS A 461 6.02 -29.65 -26.81
CA LYS A 461 6.13 -29.01 -25.49
C LYS A 461 7.58 -28.87 -25.04
N ARG A 462 8.44 -29.88 -25.30
CA ARG A 462 9.87 -29.82 -24.97
C ARG A 462 10.62 -28.80 -25.82
N LEU A 463 10.35 -28.75 -27.13
CA LEU A 463 10.91 -27.76 -28.04
C LEU A 463 10.47 -26.34 -27.68
N TYR A 464 9.19 -26.14 -27.35
CA TYR A 464 8.66 -24.85 -26.91
C TYR A 464 9.39 -24.35 -25.65
N LYS A 465 9.60 -25.22 -24.66
CA LYS A 465 10.37 -24.89 -23.45
C LYS A 465 11.83 -24.53 -23.74
N LEU A 466 12.44 -25.12 -24.78
CA LEU A 466 13.80 -24.79 -25.20
C LEU A 466 13.86 -23.46 -25.97
N GLN A 467 12.88 -23.19 -26.83
CA GLN A 467 12.78 -21.94 -27.59
C GLN A 467 12.46 -20.74 -26.68
N GLY A 468 11.59 -20.92 -25.68
CA GLY A 468 11.27 -19.90 -24.69
C GLY A 468 12.46 -19.52 -23.79
N LYS A 469 13.46 -20.40 -23.63
CA LYS A 469 14.73 -20.05 -22.98
C LYS A 469 15.65 -19.20 -23.86
N ASN A 470 15.47 -19.22 -25.19
CA ASN A 470 16.34 -18.56 -26.16
C ASN A 470 15.73 -17.28 -26.76
N LYS A 471 14.41 -17.07 -26.69
CA LYS A 471 13.76 -15.81 -27.07
C LYS A 471 13.55 -14.92 -25.85
N GLN A 472 14.62 -14.28 -25.38
CA GLN A 472 14.46 -12.95 -24.82
C GLN A 472 14.08 -12.02 -25.98
N THR A 473 13.10 -11.15 -25.76
CA THR A 473 12.60 -10.10 -26.68
C THR A 473 11.60 -10.52 -27.76
N ILE A 474 10.35 -10.13 -27.55
CA ILE A 474 9.61 -9.38 -28.57
C ILE A 474 9.21 -8.07 -27.87
N PRO A 475 9.77 -6.91 -28.27
CA PRO A 475 9.25 -5.64 -27.79
C PRO A 475 7.81 -5.52 -28.26
N PHE A 476 6.90 -5.21 -27.33
CA PHE A 476 5.62 -4.63 -27.72
C PHE A 476 5.96 -3.20 -28.17
N ASN A 477 5.84 -2.93 -29.47
CA ASN A 477 5.72 -1.56 -29.92
C ASN A 477 4.34 -1.08 -29.49
N ASP A 478 4.31 0.00 -28.70
CA ASP A 478 3.12 0.81 -28.50
C ASP A 478 2.83 1.51 -29.83
N GLU A 479 1.74 1.12 -30.49
CA GLU A 479 1.02 1.96 -31.46
C GLU A 479 -0.23 2.55 -30.79
#